data_AF-A0AB72ZSZ4-F1
#
_entry.id   AF-A0AB72ZSZ4-F1
#
_cell.length_a   1.000
_cell.length_b   1.000
_cell.length_c   1.000
_cell.angle_alpha   90.00
_cell.angle_beta   90.00
_cell.angle_gamma   90.00
#
_symmetry.space_group_name_H-M   'P 1'
#
loop_
_entity.id
_entity.type
_entity.pdbx_description
1 polymer ?
#
loop_
_entity_poly.entity_id
_entity_poly.type
_entity_poly.pdbx_seq_one_letter_code
_entity_poly.pdbx_strand_id
1 'polypeptide(L)'
;MESWAVYSYPWVGGTQTPTTEQINTTNSAQELLKQASIIITTLNSACPNFQNGGSGYWAGISGNGTMCGMFANEISAIQGMIANAQEAVAQAKIVSENTQNQNSLDAGKPFNPYTDANFAESMLKNAQAQAEILNQAEQVVKNFEKIPTAFVNDSLGVCYEVQGGERRGTNPGQTTSNTWGAGCAYVGQTITNLKNSIAHFGTQAEQ
;
A
#
# COMPACT_ATOMS: atom_id res chain seq x y z
N MET A 1 -18.99 2.38 9.14
CA MET A 1 -18.84 0.92 9.22
C MET A 1 -19.36 0.38 7.92
N GLU A 2 -18.50 -0.24 7.12
CA GLU A 2 -18.90 -0.87 5.86
C GLU A 2 -19.14 -2.35 6.14
N SER A 3 -20.27 -2.86 5.66
CA SER A 3 -20.66 -4.26 5.77
C SER A 3 -20.41 -4.92 4.43
N TRP A 4 -19.56 -5.95 4.41
CA TRP A 4 -19.25 -6.73 3.23
C TRP A 4 -19.72 -8.17 3.42
N ALA A 5 -20.40 -8.71 2.41
CA ALA A 5 -20.74 -10.12 2.35
C ALA A 5 -19.61 -10.88 1.65
N VAL A 6 -18.96 -11.79 2.37
CA VAL A 6 -17.98 -12.72 1.78
C VAL A 6 -18.69 -14.04 1.50
N TYR A 7 -18.60 -14.49 0.26
CA TYR A 7 -19.13 -15.77 -0.17
C TYR A 7 -17.97 -16.76 -0.34
N SER A 8 -18.04 -17.90 0.33
CA SER A 8 -17.07 -18.97 0.17
C SER A 8 -17.77 -20.27 -0.19
N TYR A 9 -17.11 -21.09 -1.01
CA TYR A 9 -17.67 -22.33 -1.57
C TYR A 9 -16.78 -23.53 -1.23
N PRO A 10 -16.63 -23.89 0.05
CA PRO A 10 -15.84 -25.03 0.47
C PRO A 10 -16.41 -26.34 -0.11
N TRP A 11 -15.50 -27.24 -0.47
CA TRP A 11 -15.83 -28.61 -0.86
C TRP A 11 -15.80 -29.48 0.40
N VAL A 12 -16.98 -29.83 0.92
CA VAL A 12 -17.14 -30.70 2.09
C VAL A 12 -17.72 -32.02 1.60
N GLY A 13 -16.92 -33.09 1.64
CA GLY A 13 -17.35 -34.43 1.21
C GLY A 13 -17.75 -34.54 -0.26
N GLY A 14 -17.13 -33.75 -1.16
CA GLY A 14 -17.43 -33.76 -2.59
C GLY A 14 -18.68 -32.94 -2.99
N THR A 15 -19.29 -32.22 -2.04
CA THR A 15 -20.37 -31.28 -2.33
C THR A 15 -19.89 -29.85 -2.06
N GLN A 16 -20.25 -28.93 -2.93
CA GLN A 16 -19.96 -27.51 -2.75
C GLN A 16 -21.02 -26.91 -1.82
N THR A 17 -20.63 -26.50 -0.61
CA THR A 17 -21.56 -25.89 0.36
C THR A 17 -21.31 -24.39 0.40
N PRO A 18 -22.24 -23.53 -0.06
CA PRO A 18 -22.06 -22.10 0.05
C PRO A 18 -22.13 -21.67 1.52
N THR A 19 -21.16 -20.87 1.94
CA THR A 19 -21.15 -20.22 3.25
C THR A 19 -21.08 -18.71 3.02
N THR A 20 -21.80 -17.97 3.85
CA THR A 20 -21.82 -16.52 3.83
C THR A 20 -21.35 -16.02 5.18
N GLU A 21 -20.29 -15.21 5.17
CA GLU A 21 -19.83 -14.48 6.34
C GLU A 21 -20.08 -12.99 6.13
N GLN A 22 -20.61 -12.33 7.16
CA GLN A 22 -20.75 -10.88 7.19
C GLN A 22 -19.57 -10.29 7.96
N ILE A 23 -18.77 -9.48 7.28
CA ILE A 23 -17.62 -8.81 7.88
C ILE A 23 -17.96 -7.33 8.00
N ASN A 24 -18.01 -6.85 9.24
CA ASN A 24 -18.14 -5.44 9.56
C ASN A 24 -16.75 -4.85 9.77
N THR A 25 -16.36 -3.89 8.94
CA THR A 25 -15.04 -3.26 9.04
C THR A 25 -15.10 -1.74 8.81
N THR A 26 -13.98 -1.08 9.04
CA THR A 26 -13.75 0.34 8.74
C THR A 26 -12.73 0.44 7.63
N ASN A 27 -12.95 1.35 6.68
CA ASN A 27 -12.07 1.60 5.54
C ASN A 27 -10.98 2.64 5.83
N SER A 28 -10.53 2.76 7.08
CA SER A 28 -9.43 3.66 7.42
C SER A 28 -8.11 3.15 6.83
N ALA A 29 -7.19 4.06 6.51
CA ALA A 29 -5.86 3.69 5.99
C ALA A 29 -5.14 2.70 6.92
N GLN A 30 -5.25 2.91 8.23
CA GLN A 30 -4.68 2.03 9.25
C GLN A 30 -5.25 0.60 9.17
N GLU A 31 -6.58 0.45 9.05
CA GLU A 31 -7.20 -0.87 8.99
C GLU A 31 -6.89 -1.56 7.66
N LEU A 32 -6.95 -0.85 6.53
CA LEU A 32 -6.60 -1.41 5.22
C LEU A 32 -5.14 -1.86 5.15
N LEU A 33 -4.20 -1.09 5.69
CA LEU A 33 -2.78 -1.47 5.76
C LEU A 33 -2.55 -2.67 6.68
N LYS A 34 -3.30 -2.79 7.77
CA LYS A 34 -3.28 -3.96 8.64
C LYS A 34 -3.76 -5.21 7.90
N GLN A 35 -4.85 -5.12 7.14
CA GLN A 35 -5.34 -6.23 6.31
C GLN A 35 -4.32 -6.62 5.24
N ALA A 36 -3.71 -5.64 4.55
CA ALA A 36 -2.65 -5.90 3.58
C ALA A 36 -1.44 -6.61 4.22
N SER A 37 -1.03 -6.17 5.41
CA SER A 37 0.04 -6.80 6.20
C SER A 37 -0.27 -8.25 6.55
N ILE A 38 -1.51 -8.54 6.97
CA ILE A 38 -1.98 -9.89 7.27
C ILE A 38 -1.90 -10.78 6.02
N ILE A 39 -2.39 -10.30 4.87
CA ILE A 39 -2.38 -11.07 3.60
C ILE A 39 -0.95 -11.45 3.23
N ILE A 40 -0.03 -10.47 3.15
CA ILE A 40 1.33 -10.74 2.69
C ILE A 40 2.12 -11.59 3.70
N THR A 41 1.90 -11.39 5.00
CA THR A 41 2.56 -12.17 6.05
C THR A 41 2.05 -13.60 6.10
N THR A 42 0.76 -13.80 5.88
CA THR A 42 0.17 -15.15 5.79
C THR A 42 0.75 -15.90 4.61
N LEU A 43 0.82 -15.28 3.43
CA LEU A 43 1.43 -15.88 2.24
C LEU A 43 2.90 -16.26 2.48
N ASN A 44 3.67 -15.34 3.09
CA ASN A 44 5.08 -15.57 3.39
C ASN A 44 5.29 -16.70 4.42
N SER A 45 4.48 -16.73 5.48
CA SER A 45 4.66 -17.65 6.59
C SER A 45 4.13 -19.04 6.29
N ALA A 46 2.98 -19.15 5.61
CA ALA A 46 2.44 -20.43 5.16
C ALA A 46 3.31 -21.04 4.06
N CYS A 47 3.96 -20.20 3.25
CA CYS A 47 4.90 -20.56 2.19
C CYS A 47 4.47 -21.79 1.37
N PRO A 48 3.27 -21.76 0.76
CA PRO A 48 2.75 -22.93 0.06
C PRO A 48 3.61 -23.29 -1.15
N ASN A 49 3.56 -24.57 -1.53
CA ASN A 49 4.09 -25.04 -2.81
C ASN A 49 3.43 -24.26 -3.96
N PHE A 50 4.25 -23.83 -4.91
CA PHE A 50 3.82 -23.13 -6.10
C PHE A 50 4.48 -23.74 -7.33
N GLN A 51 3.66 -24.05 -8.32
CA GLN A 51 4.09 -24.67 -9.57
C GLN A 51 3.55 -23.86 -10.73
N ASN A 52 4.46 -23.35 -11.56
CA ASN A 52 4.12 -22.67 -12.80
C ASN A 52 4.82 -23.33 -13.97
N GLY A 53 4.06 -23.66 -15.01
CA GLY A 53 4.59 -24.29 -16.23
C GLY A 53 5.55 -23.38 -17.02
N GLY A 54 5.64 -22.10 -16.68
CA GLY A 54 6.53 -21.14 -17.33
C GLY A 54 6.15 -20.77 -18.76
N SER A 55 5.09 -21.36 -19.30
CA SER A 55 4.47 -21.01 -20.58
C SER A 55 3.28 -20.08 -20.33
N GLY A 56 3.32 -18.85 -20.82
CA GLY A 56 2.24 -17.86 -20.68
C GLY A 56 2.58 -16.73 -19.72
N TYR A 57 1.71 -16.46 -18.75
CA TYR A 57 1.91 -15.41 -17.75
C TYR A 57 3.07 -15.74 -16.79
N TRP A 58 3.75 -14.69 -16.30
CA TRP A 58 4.88 -14.79 -15.38
C TRP A 58 6.11 -15.45 -16.00
N ALA A 59 6.44 -15.06 -17.24
CA ALA A 59 7.65 -15.49 -17.92
C ALA A 59 8.89 -15.23 -17.03
N GLY A 60 9.70 -16.26 -16.81
CA GLY A 60 10.86 -16.20 -15.90
C GLY A 60 10.58 -16.69 -14.47
N ILE A 61 9.31 -16.91 -14.09
CA ILE A 61 8.93 -17.59 -12.84
C ILE A 61 8.38 -18.96 -13.21
N SER A 62 9.24 -19.97 -13.24
CA SER A 62 8.89 -21.32 -13.70
C SER A 62 9.44 -22.40 -12.78
N GLY A 63 8.83 -23.58 -12.88
CA GLY A 63 9.26 -24.77 -12.16
C GLY A 63 8.47 -25.03 -10.88
N ASN A 64 9.05 -25.84 -10.01
CA ASN A 64 8.48 -26.28 -8.74
C ASN A 64 9.22 -25.57 -7.60
N GLY A 65 8.48 -24.85 -6.75
CA GLY A 65 9.07 -24.08 -5.67
C GLY A 65 8.03 -23.72 -4.61
N THR A 66 8.33 -22.69 -3.82
CA THR A 66 7.41 -22.19 -2.81
C THR A 66 7.17 -20.71 -3.00
N MET A 67 6.01 -20.20 -2.58
CA MET A 67 5.68 -18.77 -2.73
C MET A 67 6.70 -17.87 -2.02
N CYS A 68 7.10 -18.21 -0.79
CA CYS A 68 8.07 -17.40 -0.04
C CYS A 68 9.50 -17.47 -0.61
N GLY A 69 9.84 -18.56 -1.32
CA GLY A 69 11.14 -18.69 -1.99
C GLY A 69 11.18 -17.99 -3.33
N MET A 70 10.21 -18.29 -4.20
CA MET A 70 10.16 -17.77 -5.57
C MET A 70 9.89 -16.26 -5.63
N PHE A 71 9.16 -15.71 -4.66
CA PHE A 71 8.80 -14.30 -4.59
C PHE A 71 9.43 -13.58 -3.38
N ALA A 72 10.57 -14.06 -2.88
CA ALA A 72 11.19 -13.53 -1.66
C ALA A 72 11.45 -12.01 -1.74
N ASN A 73 11.94 -11.54 -2.89
CA ASN A 73 12.25 -10.14 -3.11
C ASN A 73 10.97 -9.29 -3.18
N GLU A 74 9.96 -9.76 -3.91
CA GLU A 74 8.67 -9.11 -4.09
C GLU A 74 7.91 -9.01 -2.76
N ILE A 75 7.86 -10.11 -2.01
CA ILE A 75 7.23 -10.15 -0.69
C ILE A 75 7.93 -9.18 0.26
N SER A 76 9.27 -9.21 0.31
CA SER A 76 10.03 -8.30 1.18
C SER A 76 9.83 -6.83 0.81
N ALA A 77 9.82 -6.51 -0.49
CA ALA A 77 9.52 -5.18 -0.99
C ALA A 77 8.12 -4.71 -0.57
N ILE A 78 7.09 -5.54 -0.76
CA ILE A 78 5.71 -5.22 -0.37
C ILE A 78 5.58 -5.05 1.16
N GLN A 79 6.23 -5.91 1.95
CA GLN A 79 6.27 -5.76 3.41
C GLN A 79 6.90 -4.42 3.82
N GLY A 80 8.01 -4.03 3.17
CA GLY A 80 8.64 -2.72 3.37
C GLY A 80 7.69 -1.57 3.04
N MET A 81 7.04 -1.62 1.86
CA MET A 81 6.04 -0.61 1.46
C MET A 81 4.92 -0.46 2.49
N ILE A 82 4.38 -1.58 3.00
CA ILE A 82 3.32 -1.56 4.01
C ILE A 82 3.82 -0.95 5.31
N ALA A 83 5.03 -1.31 5.76
CA ALA A 83 5.62 -0.78 6.98
C ALA A 83 5.83 0.74 6.88
N ASN A 84 6.39 1.24 5.78
CA ASN A 84 6.58 2.67 5.57
C ASN A 84 5.25 3.42 5.49
N ALA A 85 4.23 2.85 4.84
CA ALA A 85 2.90 3.43 4.80
C ALA A 85 2.21 3.46 6.18
N GLN A 86 2.41 2.43 7.01
CA GLN A 86 1.91 2.41 8.39
C GLN A 86 2.56 3.52 9.24
N GLU A 87 3.87 3.73 9.08
CA GLU A 87 4.59 4.81 9.75
C GLU A 87 4.07 6.18 9.30
N ALA A 88 3.88 6.40 8.00
CA ALA A 88 3.30 7.65 7.49
C ALA A 88 1.90 7.94 8.09
N VAL A 89 1.06 6.91 8.27
CA VAL A 89 -0.24 7.05 8.93
C VAL A 89 -0.10 7.41 10.41
N ALA A 90 0.90 6.85 11.12
CA ALA A 90 1.18 7.22 12.51
C ALA A 90 1.63 8.69 12.63
N GLN A 91 2.50 9.15 11.72
CA GLN A 91 2.94 10.54 11.66
C GLN A 91 1.79 11.51 11.33
N ALA A 92 0.87 11.12 10.43
CA ALA A 92 -0.32 11.93 10.12
C ALA A 92 -1.19 12.20 11.36
N LYS A 93 -1.24 11.27 12.31
CA LYS A 93 -1.90 11.48 13.60
C LYS A 93 -1.20 12.57 14.42
N ILE A 94 0.14 12.55 14.48
CA ILE A 94 0.93 13.58 15.19
C ILE A 94 0.68 14.97 14.60
N VAL A 95 0.62 15.09 13.27
CA VAL A 95 0.25 16.35 12.57
C VAL A 95 -1.13 16.83 13.03
N SER A 96 -2.11 15.93 13.10
CA SER A 96 -3.49 16.28 13.52
C SER A 96 -3.61 16.69 14.99
N GLU A 97 -2.75 16.17 15.87
CA GLU A 97 -2.74 16.51 17.29
C GLU A 97 -1.99 17.84 17.57
N ASN A 98 -1.17 18.31 16.62
CA ASN A 98 -0.35 19.51 16.74
C ASN A 98 -0.77 20.59 15.71
N THR A 99 -2.06 20.87 15.58
CA THR A 99 -2.59 21.81 14.56
C THR A 99 -2.04 23.24 14.72
N GLN A 100 -1.60 23.83 13.61
CA GLN A 100 -1.03 25.19 13.53
C GLN A 100 -2.08 26.25 13.16
N ASN A 101 -3.18 26.30 13.91
CA ASN A 101 -4.31 27.20 13.65
C ASN A 101 -4.62 28.15 14.81
N GLN A 102 -3.79 28.17 15.84
CA GLN A 102 -3.95 29.06 16.99
C GLN A 102 -3.09 30.31 16.85
N ASN A 103 -3.74 31.47 16.95
CA ASN A 103 -3.10 32.78 17.07
C ASN A 103 -3.32 33.30 18.50
N SER A 104 -2.54 32.81 19.47
CA SER A 104 -2.65 33.19 20.89
C SER A 104 -1.62 34.25 21.33
N LEU A 105 -0.98 34.92 20.37
CA LEU A 105 0.03 35.94 20.67
C LEU A 105 -0.65 37.24 21.14
N ASP A 106 -0.18 37.78 22.26
CA ASP A 106 -0.58 39.10 22.76
C ASP A 106 0.00 40.19 21.84
N ALA A 107 -0.83 40.74 20.96
CA ALA A 107 -0.46 41.82 20.04
C ALA A 107 -0.26 43.17 20.75
N GLY A 108 -0.53 43.27 22.05
CA GLY A 108 -0.35 44.49 22.85
C GLY A 108 1.09 44.74 23.31
N LYS A 109 2.01 43.78 23.13
CA LYS A 109 3.43 43.91 23.49
C LYS A 109 4.36 43.38 22.39
N PRO A 110 5.64 43.83 22.35
CA PRO A 110 6.65 43.18 21.52
C PRO A 110 6.80 41.71 21.90
N PHE A 111 6.93 40.84 20.88
CA PHE A 111 7.15 39.41 21.07
C PHE A 111 8.48 39.14 21.80
N ASN A 112 8.43 38.31 22.84
CA ASN A 112 9.61 37.82 23.54
C ASN A 112 9.81 36.31 23.30
N PRO A 113 10.82 35.89 22.52
CA PRO A 113 11.03 34.48 22.18
C PRO A 113 11.34 33.58 23.39
N TYR A 114 11.74 34.14 24.53
CA TYR A 114 12.03 33.38 25.74
C TYR A 114 10.78 33.06 26.59
N THR A 115 9.66 33.76 26.36
CA THR A 115 8.44 33.60 27.17
C THR A 115 7.17 33.39 26.36
N ASP A 116 7.15 33.82 25.09
CA ASP A 116 5.95 33.85 24.25
C ASP A 116 5.95 32.73 23.19
N ALA A 117 6.95 31.85 23.22
CA ALA A 117 7.18 30.80 22.22
C ALA A 117 6.71 29.40 22.64
N ASN A 118 5.77 29.28 23.59
CA ASN A 118 5.29 27.97 24.07
C ASN A 118 4.64 27.11 22.95
N PHE A 119 4.19 27.75 21.85
CA PHE A 119 3.69 27.06 20.66
C PHE A 119 4.78 26.32 19.87
N ALA A 120 6.05 26.70 20.04
CA ALA A 120 7.16 26.25 19.20
C ALA A 120 7.41 24.73 19.31
N GLU A 121 7.17 24.12 20.48
CA GLU A 121 7.32 22.66 20.63
C GLU A 121 6.29 21.91 19.77
N SER A 122 5.02 22.34 19.79
CA SER A 122 3.97 21.74 18.97
C SER A 122 4.22 22.00 17.48
N MET A 123 4.65 23.22 17.14
CA MET A 123 5.05 23.58 15.78
C MET A 123 6.18 22.68 15.26
N LEU A 124 7.22 22.45 16.07
CA LEU A 124 8.33 21.58 15.70
C LEU A 124 7.89 20.13 15.51
N LYS A 125 7.08 19.58 16.42
CA LYS A 125 6.54 18.21 16.29
C LYS A 125 5.70 18.06 15.02
N ASN A 126 4.89 19.06 14.70
CA ASN A 126 4.09 19.06 13.48
C ASN A 126 4.99 19.04 12.23
N ALA A 127 5.96 19.95 12.15
CA ALA A 127 6.87 20.04 11.01
C ALA A 127 7.70 18.77 10.82
N GLN A 128 8.25 18.21 11.92
CA GLN A 128 8.98 16.94 11.89
C GLN A 128 8.12 15.79 11.38
N ALA A 129 6.87 15.69 11.84
CA ALA A 129 5.95 14.65 11.38
C ALA A 129 5.60 14.80 9.90
N GLN A 130 5.39 16.02 9.39
CA GLN A 130 5.16 16.26 7.96
C GLN A 130 6.36 15.84 7.10
N ALA A 131 7.58 16.20 7.53
CA ALA A 131 8.81 15.79 6.85
C ALA A 131 8.98 14.26 6.86
N GLU A 132 8.65 13.60 7.97
CA GLU A 132 8.71 12.15 8.06
C GLU A 132 7.67 11.48 7.16
N ILE A 133 6.45 12.01 7.02
CA ILE A 133 5.45 11.49 6.06
C ILE A 133 6.01 11.51 4.63
N LEU A 134 6.66 12.61 4.22
CA LEU A 134 7.28 12.72 2.90
C LEU A 134 8.40 11.69 2.73
N ASN A 135 9.29 11.57 3.72
CA ASN A 135 10.36 10.57 3.72
C ASN A 135 9.79 9.15 3.58
N GLN A 136 8.76 8.80 4.35
CA GLN A 136 8.12 7.48 4.27
C GLN A 136 7.48 7.23 2.90
N ALA A 137 6.84 8.24 2.29
CA ALA A 137 6.30 8.13 0.93
C ALA A 137 7.39 7.86 -0.12
N GLU A 138 8.57 8.49 0.00
CA GLU A 138 9.73 8.19 -0.84
C GLU A 138 10.26 6.76 -0.60
N GLN A 139 10.26 6.28 0.65
CA GLN A 139 10.66 4.90 0.94
C GLN A 139 9.69 3.87 0.36
N VAL A 140 8.38 4.16 0.30
CA VAL A 140 7.41 3.31 -0.42
C VAL A 140 7.81 3.19 -1.89
N VAL A 141 8.19 4.29 -2.54
CA VAL A 141 8.68 4.27 -3.93
C VAL A 141 9.97 3.45 -4.05
N LYS A 142 10.95 3.67 -3.17
CA LYS A 142 12.22 2.93 -3.18
C LYS A 142 12.03 1.43 -2.95
N ASN A 143 11.10 1.04 -2.09
CA ASN A 143 10.77 -0.37 -1.88
C ASN A 143 10.07 -0.96 -3.10
N PHE A 144 9.16 -0.23 -3.73
CA PHE A 144 8.54 -0.67 -4.98
C PHE A 144 9.59 -0.94 -6.08
N GLU A 145 10.61 -0.09 -6.19
CA GLU A 145 11.69 -0.23 -7.18
C GLU A 145 12.58 -1.47 -6.97
N LYS A 146 12.48 -2.15 -5.81
CA LYS A 146 13.14 -3.45 -5.56
C LYS A 146 12.40 -4.62 -6.21
N ILE A 147 11.14 -4.43 -6.60
CA ILE A 147 10.35 -5.46 -7.29
C ILE A 147 10.91 -5.59 -8.72
N PRO A 148 11.22 -6.80 -9.20
CA PRO A 148 11.76 -6.99 -10.55
C PRO A 148 10.86 -6.35 -11.62
N THR A 149 11.46 -5.51 -12.47
CA THR A 149 10.74 -4.77 -13.52
C THR A 149 9.95 -5.68 -14.45
N ALA A 150 10.47 -6.86 -14.78
CA ALA A 150 9.76 -7.85 -15.59
C ALA A 150 8.48 -8.34 -14.87
N PHE A 151 8.54 -8.61 -13.57
CA PHE A 151 7.36 -8.99 -12.80
C PHE A 151 6.36 -7.84 -12.69
N VAL A 152 6.83 -6.60 -12.55
CA VAL A 152 5.95 -5.43 -12.58
C VAL A 152 5.24 -5.31 -13.93
N ASN A 153 5.98 -5.27 -15.03
CA ASN A 153 5.42 -5.03 -16.36
C ASN A 153 4.57 -6.19 -16.85
N ASP A 154 5.00 -7.43 -16.61
CA ASP A 154 4.33 -8.60 -17.13
C ASP A 154 3.34 -9.21 -16.14
N SER A 155 3.18 -8.66 -14.93
CA SER A 155 2.30 -9.25 -13.90
C SER A 155 1.63 -8.20 -13.03
N LEU A 156 2.34 -7.67 -12.04
CA LEU A 156 1.79 -6.86 -10.95
C LEU A 156 1.16 -5.55 -11.45
N GLY A 157 1.74 -4.95 -12.50
CA GLY A 157 1.27 -3.73 -13.15
C GLY A 157 0.19 -3.96 -14.21
N VAL A 158 -0.05 -5.21 -14.62
CA VAL A 158 -0.95 -5.51 -15.73
C VAL A 158 -2.41 -5.31 -15.33
N CYS A 159 -3.07 -4.43 -16.07
CA CYS A 159 -4.50 -4.20 -16.02
C CYS A 159 -4.90 -3.58 -17.36
N TYR A 160 -5.84 -4.18 -18.09
CA TYR A 160 -6.34 -3.67 -19.39
C TYR A 160 -5.41 -3.83 -20.60
N GLU A 161 -4.37 -4.66 -20.52
CA GLU A 161 -3.53 -4.92 -21.70
C GLU A 161 -4.19 -5.93 -22.64
N VAL A 162 -3.99 -5.77 -23.96
CA VAL A 162 -4.42 -6.76 -24.95
C VAL A 162 -3.19 -7.53 -25.41
N GLN A 163 -3.19 -8.84 -25.17
CA GLN A 163 -2.10 -9.74 -25.56
C GLN A 163 -2.69 -10.89 -26.37
N GLY A 164 -2.21 -11.09 -27.61
CA GLY A 164 -2.75 -12.13 -28.49
C GLY A 164 -4.21 -11.92 -28.94
N GLY A 165 -4.72 -10.68 -28.89
CA GLY A 165 -6.10 -10.35 -29.24
C GLY A 165 -7.09 -10.46 -28.08
N GLU A 166 -6.65 -10.92 -26.91
CA GLU A 166 -7.48 -11.06 -25.72
C GLU A 166 -7.08 -10.06 -24.62
N ARG A 167 -8.08 -9.57 -23.89
CA ARG A 167 -7.86 -8.68 -22.74
C ARG A 167 -7.32 -9.47 -21.56
N ARG A 168 -6.17 -9.01 -21.07
CA ARG A 168 -5.53 -9.49 -19.86
C ARG A 168 -5.95 -8.66 -18.65
N GLY A 169 -6.31 -9.35 -17.57
CA GLY A 169 -6.77 -8.72 -16.35
C GLY A 169 -8.26 -8.35 -16.34
N THR A 170 -8.68 -7.72 -15.25
CA THR A 170 -10.06 -7.34 -14.95
C THR A 170 -10.15 -5.88 -14.53
N ASN A 171 -11.34 -5.38 -14.20
CA ASN A 171 -11.47 -4.06 -13.57
C ASN A 171 -11.00 -4.14 -12.11
N PRO A 172 -10.34 -3.11 -11.58
CA PRO A 172 -9.92 -3.10 -10.18
C PRO A 172 -11.10 -3.26 -9.22
N GLY A 173 -10.88 -4.05 -8.16
CA GLY A 173 -11.93 -4.46 -7.23
C GLY A 173 -12.86 -5.57 -7.74
N GLN A 174 -12.62 -6.13 -8.93
CA GLN A 174 -13.35 -7.29 -9.46
C GLN A 174 -12.45 -8.52 -9.53
N THR A 175 -13.05 -9.70 -9.58
CA THR A 175 -12.36 -10.98 -9.86
C THR A 175 -13.12 -11.71 -10.96
N THR A 176 -12.44 -12.06 -12.03
CA THR A 176 -13.00 -12.80 -13.18
C THR A 176 -12.02 -13.90 -13.60
N SER A 177 -12.38 -14.70 -14.61
CA SER A 177 -11.49 -15.71 -15.19
C SER A 177 -10.18 -15.13 -15.72
N ASN A 178 -10.15 -13.83 -16.05
CA ASN A 178 -8.99 -13.17 -16.65
C ASN A 178 -8.09 -12.46 -15.61
N THR A 179 -8.44 -12.54 -14.32
CA THR A 179 -7.63 -11.95 -13.24
C THR A 179 -6.30 -12.69 -13.04
N TRP A 180 -6.29 -14.01 -13.26
CA TRP A 180 -5.09 -14.82 -13.06
C TRP A 180 -3.91 -14.28 -13.87
N GLY A 181 -2.75 -14.17 -13.22
CA GLY A 181 -1.54 -13.66 -13.85
C GLY A 181 -1.42 -12.13 -13.90
N ALA A 182 -2.46 -11.36 -13.56
CA ALA A 182 -2.48 -9.90 -13.67
C ALA A 182 -2.79 -9.23 -12.32
N GLY A 183 -2.07 -8.16 -11.97
CA GLY A 183 -2.23 -7.50 -10.67
C GLY A 183 -3.52 -6.70 -10.54
N CYS A 184 -3.99 -6.04 -11.61
CA CYS A 184 -5.29 -5.37 -11.67
C CYS A 184 -5.64 -4.46 -10.48
N ALA A 185 -4.64 -3.75 -9.96
CA ALA A 185 -4.76 -2.90 -8.77
C ALA A 185 -4.21 -1.48 -9.01
N TYR A 186 -4.20 -1.02 -10.26
CA TYR A 186 -3.66 0.29 -10.68
C TYR A 186 -2.19 0.55 -10.30
N VAL A 187 -1.38 -0.49 -10.06
CA VAL A 187 -0.01 -0.35 -9.53
C VAL A 187 0.83 0.66 -10.32
N GLY A 188 0.88 0.55 -11.65
CA GLY A 188 1.64 1.47 -12.51
C GLY A 188 1.16 2.93 -12.43
N GLN A 189 -0.16 3.14 -12.44
CA GLN A 189 -0.74 4.48 -12.31
C GLN A 189 -0.48 5.07 -10.93
N THR A 190 -0.66 4.29 -9.87
CA THR A 190 -0.48 4.72 -8.49
C THR A 190 0.97 5.13 -8.21
N ILE A 191 1.95 4.35 -8.68
CA ILE A 191 3.36 4.69 -8.51
C ILE A 191 3.75 5.92 -9.34
N THR A 192 3.22 6.06 -10.55
CA THR A 192 3.42 7.27 -11.37
C THR A 192 2.85 8.50 -10.66
N ASN A 193 1.63 8.40 -10.14
CA ASN A 193 0.98 9.48 -9.40
C ASN A 193 1.77 9.83 -8.13
N LEU A 194 2.25 8.85 -7.38
CA LEU A 194 3.04 9.07 -6.17
C LEU A 194 4.35 9.79 -6.48
N LYS A 195 5.10 9.35 -7.50
CA LYS A 195 6.32 10.02 -7.96
C LYS A 195 6.05 11.47 -8.38
N ASN A 196 4.95 11.70 -9.12
CA ASN A 196 4.55 13.04 -9.52
C ASN A 196 4.18 13.91 -8.31
N SER A 197 3.43 13.37 -7.35
CA SER A 197 3.06 14.09 -6.13
C SER A 197 4.29 14.50 -5.32
N ILE A 198 5.27 13.61 -5.14
CA ILE A 198 6.54 13.92 -4.47
C ILE A 198 7.30 15.01 -5.22
N ALA A 199 7.43 14.90 -6.56
CA ALA A 199 8.13 15.89 -7.37
C ALA A 199 7.49 17.29 -7.31
N HIS A 200 6.17 17.38 -7.16
CA HIS A 200 5.44 18.65 -7.03
C HIS A 200 5.37 19.16 -5.58
N PHE A 201 5.91 18.42 -4.60
CA PHE A 201 5.91 18.80 -3.19
C PHE A 201 7.14 19.63 -2.79
N GLY A 202 8.01 20.00 -3.73
CA GLY A 202 9.28 20.68 -3.45
C GLY A 202 9.13 21.99 -2.67
N THR A 203 8.20 22.87 -3.05
CA THR A 203 7.97 24.12 -2.32
C THR A 203 7.48 23.89 -0.90
N GLN A 204 6.59 22.91 -0.70
CA GLN A 204 6.05 22.56 0.62
C GLN A 204 7.11 21.87 1.49
N ALA A 205 8.06 21.15 0.89
CA ALA A 205 9.16 20.51 1.61
C ALA A 205 10.19 21.52 2.15
N GLU A 206 10.31 22.69 1.51
CA GLU A 206 11.21 23.77 1.95
C GLU A 206 10.60 24.66 3.05
N GLN A 207 9.28 24.64 3.22
CA GLN A 207 8.52 25.45 4.20
C GLN A 207 8.53 24.84 5.59
#